data_AF-A0A1H7CAH4-F1
#
_entry.id   AF-A0A1H7CAH4-F1
#
_cell.length_a   1.000
_cell.length_b   1.000
_cell.length_c   1.000
_cell.angle_alpha   90.00
_cell.angle_beta   90.00
_cell.angle_gamma   90.00
#
_symmetry.space_group_name_H-M   'P 1'
#
loop_
_entity.id
_entity.type
_entity.pdbx_description
1 polymer ?
#
loop_
_entity_poly.entity_id
_entity_poly.type
_entity_poly.pdbx_seq_one_letter_code
_entity_poly.pdbx_strand_id
1 'polypeptide(L)'
;MERKWYALLVETESYAPGPQYLNWTTELRPELDERHISYALAPERGTRLAAQAYVDQHPHLVKLYLGSNRHHLIRGQGGRCWYCGRTLNTTRSGLEDSAELEHQTPRSRDLPESYASSNLVVSCRTCNNPAGDGKGDRTLEEYRAHLLQRRHPGKAHLFFYGEWLRFVTLAASGQLGRSALSRIAFNSFLHPQRALAFTPELLWAALKGEKQ
;
A
#
# COMPACT_ATOMS: atom_id res chain seq x y z
N MET A 1 3.45 -18.35 21.10
CA MET A 1 2.17 -17.70 21.44
C MET A 1 1.22 -17.87 20.29
N GLU A 2 -0.03 -18.22 20.56
CA GLU A 2 -1.01 -18.62 19.56
C GLU A 2 -1.78 -17.42 19.00
N ARG A 3 -2.00 -17.39 17.68
CA ARG A 3 -2.85 -16.40 17.01
C ARG A 3 -4.31 -16.78 17.19
N LYS A 4 -5.18 -15.78 17.37
CA LYS A 4 -6.61 -15.99 17.59
C LYS A 4 -7.42 -15.09 16.67
N TRP A 5 -8.69 -15.44 16.46
CA TRP A 5 -9.62 -14.59 15.72
C TRP A 5 -10.18 -13.51 16.64
N TYR A 6 -10.23 -12.28 16.16
CA TYR A 6 -10.80 -11.13 16.84
C TYR A 6 -11.84 -10.48 15.94
N ALA A 7 -12.95 -10.04 16.52
CA ALA A 7 -13.89 -9.18 15.82
C ALA A 7 -13.48 -7.72 16.04
N LEU A 8 -12.66 -7.18 15.15
CA LEU A 8 -12.16 -5.83 15.30
C LEU A 8 -13.25 -4.83 14.87
N LEU A 9 -13.81 -4.09 15.82
CA LEU A 9 -14.82 -3.05 15.61
C LEU A 9 -14.18 -1.66 15.47
N VAL A 10 -12.87 -1.56 15.32
CA VAL A 10 -12.16 -0.29 15.28
C VAL A 10 -11.06 -0.34 14.26
N GLU A 11 -10.86 0.75 13.54
CA GLU A 11 -9.72 0.85 12.65
C GLU A 11 -8.44 1.20 13.45
N THR A 12 -7.39 0.39 13.28
CA THR A 12 -6.04 0.66 13.79
C THR A 12 -5.12 1.14 12.67
N GLU A 13 -3.82 1.31 12.94
CA GLU A 13 -2.88 1.66 11.86
C GLU A 13 -2.75 0.53 10.83
N SER A 14 -2.66 -0.72 11.32
CA SER A 14 -2.42 -1.88 10.48
C SER A 14 -3.70 -2.62 10.06
N TYR A 15 -4.81 -2.44 10.79
CA TYR A 15 -6.00 -3.28 10.64
C TYR A 15 -7.27 -2.47 10.40
N ALA A 16 -8.01 -2.84 9.35
CA ALA A 16 -9.38 -2.37 9.14
C ALA A 16 -10.35 -3.10 10.10
N PRO A 17 -11.53 -2.53 10.40
CA PRO A 17 -12.58 -3.26 11.09
C PRO A 17 -12.97 -4.52 10.32
N GLY A 18 -13.28 -5.59 11.05
CA GLY A 18 -13.58 -6.89 10.50
C GLY A 18 -12.97 -8.04 11.31
N PRO A 19 -13.13 -9.30 10.84
CA PRO A 19 -12.48 -10.44 11.46
C PRO A 19 -10.97 -10.43 11.19
N GLN A 20 -10.16 -10.40 12.25
CA GLN A 20 -8.69 -10.36 12.17
C GLN A 20 -8.06 -11.57 12.87
N TYR A 21 -7.03 -12.19 12.27
CA TYR A 21 -6.31 -13.33 12.84
C TYR A 21 -4.92 -12.93 13.35
N LEU A 22 -4.84 -12.55 14.62
CA LEU A 22 -3.71 -11.80 15.19
C LEU A 22 -3.20 -12.43 16.50
N ASN A 23 -1.97 -12.09 16.84
CA ASN A 23 -1.41 -12.27 18.17
C ASN A 23 -1.76 -11.06 19.04
N TRP A 24 -2.38 -11.30 20.20
CA TRP A 24 -2.76 -10.22 21.13
C TRP A 24 -1.54 -9.39 21.54
N THR A 25 -0.49 -10.02 22.04
CA THR A 25 0.63 -9.36 22.69
C THR A 25 1.53 -8.61 21.72
N THR A 26 1.78 -9.18 20.53
CA THR A 26 2.80 -8.65 19.61
C THR A 26 2.23 -7.86 18.45
N GLU A 27 0.94 -7.99 18.14
CA GLU A 27 0.31 -7.33 16.99
C GLU A 27 -0.81 -6.37 17.45
N LEU A 28 -1.83 -6.90 18.14
CA LEU A 28 -3.05 -6.11 18.36
C LEU A 28 -2.97 -5.17 19.57
N ARG A 29 -2.57 -5.67 20.75
CA ARG A 29 -2.51 -4.89 21.98
C ARG A 29 -1.60 -3.67 21.86
N PRO A 30 -0.37 -3.74 21.29
CA PRO A 30 0.48 -2.57 21.16
C PRO A 30 -0.19 -1.43 20.38
N GLU A 31 -0.88 -1.73 19.28
CA GLU A 31 -1.60 -0.72 18.48
C GLU A 31 -2.81 -0.14 19.22
N LEU A 32 -3.54 -0.97 19.99
CA LEU A 32 -4.65 -0.48 20.81
C LEU A 32 -4.14 0.42 21.95
N ASP A 33 -3.05 0.03 22.60
CA ASP A 33 -2.43 0.76 23.71
C ASP A 33 -1.86 2.11 23.26
N GLU A 34 -1.09 2.12 22.18
CA GLU A 34 -0.49 3.33 21.60
C GLU A 34 -1.55 4.41 21.27
N ARG A 35 -2.76 3.97 20.93
CA ARG A 35 -3.84 4.85 20.48
C ARG A 35 -4.93 5.04 21.53
N HIS A 36 -4.73 4.52 22.74
CA HIS A 36 -5.72 4.55 23.82
C HIS A 36 -7.11 4.01 23.39
N ILE A 37 -7.11 2.98 22.54
CA ILE A 37 -8.33 2.34 22.04
C ILE A 37 -8.78 1.26 23.02
N SER A 38 -10.06 1.28 23.38
CA SER A 38 -10.65 0.27 24.26
C SER A 38 -10.55 -1.13 23.65
N TYR A 39 -10.06 -2.09 24.44
CA TYR A 39 -10.02 -3.51 24.06
C TYR A 39 -11.40 -4.13 23.83
N ALA A 40 -12.47 -3.50 24.34
CA ALA A 40 -13.85 -3.92 24.08
C ALA A 40 -14.22 -3.83 22.58
N LEU A 41 -13.46 -3.06 21.80
CA LEU A 41 -13.61 -2.95 20.35
C LEU A 41 -12.82 -4.03 19.59
N ALA A 42 -12.18 -4.96 20.29
CA ALA A 42 -11.43 -6.05 19.71
C ALA A 42 -11.66 -7.38 20.47
N PRO A 43 -12.91 -7.85 20.64
CA PRO A 43 -13.15 -9.08 21.37
C PRO A 43 -12.63 -10.31 20.63
N GLU A 44 -11.99 -11.21 21.36
CA GLU A 44 -11.61 -12.55 20.89
C GLU A 44 -12.87 -13.37 20.55
N ARG A 45 -12.79 -14.07 19.43
CA ARG A 45 -13.83 -14.98 18.93
C ARG A 45 -13.11 -16.24 18.45
N GLY A 46 -13.52 -17.43 18.88
CA GLY A 46 -12.77 -18.65 18.59
C GLY A 46 -12.56 -18.95 17.09
N THR A 47 -13.45 -18.47 16.22
CA THR A 47 -13.42 -18.73 14.77
C THR A 47 -13.63 -17.46 13.95
N ARG A 48 -13.17 -17.46 12.68
CA ARG A 48 -13.43 -16.38 11.71
C ARG A 48 -14.92 -16.09 11.55
N LEU A 49 -15.75 -17.13 11.47
CA LEU A 49 -17.18 -17.01 11.27
C LEU A 49 -17.84 -16.31 12.47
N ALA A 50 -17.46 -16.69 13.70
CA ALA A 50 -17.94 -16.04 14.92
C ALA A 50 -17.47 -14.59 15.01
N ALA A 51 -16.25 -14.29 14.54
CA ALA A 51 -15.75 -12.92 14.46
C ALA A 51 -16.54 -12.07 13.46
N GLN A 52 -16.78 -12.59 12.26
CA GLN A 52 -17.57 -11.91 11.23
C GLN A 52 -19.01 -11.66 11.69
N ALA A 53 -19.68 -12.69 12.21
CA ALA A 53 -21.04 -12.56 12.71
C ALA A 53 -21.15 -11.50 13.81
N TYR A 54 -20.13 -11.39 14.68
CA TYR A 54 -20.10 -10.35 15.69
C TYR A 54 -19.97 -8.94 15.09
N VAL A 55 -19.11 -8.74 14.09
CA VAL A 55 -19.00 -7.46 13.38
C VAL A 55 -20.32 -7.08 12.72
N ASP A 56 -20.97 -8.04 12.04
CA ASP A 56 -22.24 -7.82 11.33
C ASP A 56 -23.40 -7.51 12.30
N GLN A 57 -23.38 -8.04 13.52
CA GLN A 57 -24.37 -7.75 14.57
C GLN A 57 -24.15 -6.41 15.26
N HIS A 58 -22.93 -5.84 15.20
CA HIS A 58 -22.57 -4.62 15.92
C HIS A 58 -22.05 -3.50 14.99
N PRO A 59 -22.74 -3.18 13.87
CA PRO A 59 -22.27 -2.16 12.94
C PRO A 59 -22.22 -0.77 13.59
N HIS A 60 -23.10 -0.51 14.57
CA HIS A 60 -23.15 0.74 15.33
C HIS A 60 -21.96 0.96 16.27
N LEU A 61 -21.20 -0.11 16.58
CA LEU A 61 -19.97 -0.01 17.38
C LEU A 61 -18.72 0.17 16.52
N VAL A 62 -18.85 0.06 15.19
CA VAL A 62 -17.72 0.18 14.27
C VAL A 62 -17.20 1.62 14.29
N LYS A 63 -16.02 1.80 14.89
CA LYS A 63 -15.29 3.06 14.90
C LYS A 63 -14.33 3.07 13.73
N LEU A 64 -14.77 3.68 12.64
CA LEU A 64 -13.86 4.08 11.59
C LEU A 64 -13.00 5.21 12.14
N TYR A 65 -11.73 4.91 12.37
CA TYR A 65 -10.77 5.98 12.41
C TYR A 65 -10.72 6.52 10.98
N LEU A 66 -11.06 7.79 10.78
CA LEU A 66 -10.60 8.46 9.57
C LEU A 66 -9.11 8.64 9.81
N GLY A 67 -8.33 7.60 9.52
CA GLY A 67 -6.88 7.68 9.57
C GLY A 67 -6.41 8.96 8.89
N SER A 68 -5.19 9.40 9.21
CA SER A 68 -4.60 10.47 8.42
C SER A 68 -4.69 10.09 6.92
N ASN A 69 -4.72 11.08 6.03
CA ASN A 69 -4.71 10.81 4.58
C ASN A 69 -3.60 9.81 4.20
N ARG A 70 -2.48 9.85 4.95
CA ARG A 70 -1.38 8.86 4.89
C ARG A 70 -1.85 7.42 5.15
N HIS A 71 -2.64 7.14 6.17
CA HIS A 71 -3.14 5.79 6.48
C HIS A 71 -4.07 5.26 5.38
N HIS A 72 -4.98 6.10 4.88
CA HIS A 72 -5.86 5.71 3.77
C HIS A 72 -5.05 5.37 2.51
N LEU A 73 -4.05 6.18 2.18
CA LEU A 73 -3.14 5.94 1.06
C LEU A 73 -2.29 4.68 1.27
N ILE A 74 -1.75 4.44 2.48
CA ILE A 74 -0.98 3.24 2.81
C ILE A 74 -1.82 1.98 2.57
N ARG A 75 -3.06 1.96 3.08
CA ARG A 75 -3.98 0.83 2.88
C ARG A 75 -4.34 0.64 1.42
N GLY A 76 -4.66 1.73 0.72
CA GLY A 76 -4.92 1.72 -0.71
C GLY A 76 -3.74 1.16 -1.51
N GLN A 77 -2.51 1.32 -1.01
CA GLN A 77 -1.28 0.78 -1.58
C GLN A 77 -0.87 -0.61 -1.09
N GLY A 78 -1.66 -1.24 -0.22
CA GLY A 78 -1.34 -2.54 0.37
C GLY A 78 -0.13 -2.51 1.31
N GLY A 79 0.09 -1.39 2.02
CA GLY A 79 1.19 -1.26 2.98
C GLY A 79 2.57 -1.08 2.35
N ARG A 80 2.64 -0.69 1.08
CA ARG A 80 3.88 -0.70 0.27
C ARG A 80 4.19 0.66 -0.35
N CYS A 81 5.48 0.91 -0.54
CA CYS A 81 6.01 2.08 -1.22
C CYS A 81 5.47 2.12 -2.66
N TRP A 82 4.89 3.26 -3.04
CA TRP A 82 4.33 3.46 -4.38
C TRP A 82 5.37 3.24 -5.49
N TYR A 83 6.63 3.62 -5.27
CA TYR A 83 7.68 3.47 -6.28
C TYR A 83 8.22 2.04 -6.35
N CYS A 84 8.79 1.53 -5.25
CA CYS A 84 9.57 0.30 -5.25
C CYS A 84 8.86 -0.94 -4.69
N GLY A 85 7.63 -0.81 -4.20
CA GLY A 85 6.84 -1.94 -3.68
C GLY A 85 7.34 -2.55 -2.35
N ARG A 86 8.41 -2.01 -1.75
CA ARG A 86 8.87 -2.41 -0.41
C ARG A 86 7.79 -2.14 0.64
N THR A 87 7.64 -3.04 1.61
CA THR A 87 6.78 -2.83 2.78
C THR A 87 7.22 -1.59 3.54
N LEU A 88 6.25 -0.76 3.95
CA LEU A 88 6.51 0.47 4.69
C LEU A 88 6.43 0.25 6.19
N ASN A 89 7.30 0.95 6.91
CA ASN A 89 7.19 1.12 8.35
C ASN A 89 6.25 2.29 8.65
N THR A 90 5.09 1.99 9.23
CA THR A 90 4.07 3.00 9.56
C THR A 90 4.25 3.61 10.95
N THR A 91 4.95 2.90 11.84
CA THR A 91 5.06 3.22 13.26
C THR A 91 6.27 4.09 13.57
N ARG A 92 7.36 3.96 12.79
CA ARG A 92 8.61 4.71 13.01
C ARG A 92 8.90 5.67 11.86
N SER A 93 9.14 6.92 12.19
CA SER A 93 9.58 7.97 11.25
C SER A 93 11.10 8.02 11.10
N GLY A 94 11.59 8.45 9.93
CA GLY A 94 13.00 8.74 9.69
C GLY A 94 13.86 7.54 9.27
N LEU A 95 13.32 6.31 9.32
CA LEU A 95 13.95 5.12 8.76
C LEU A 95 13.86 5.12 7.23
N GLU A 96 14.74 4.36 6.57
CA GLU A 96 14.74 4.20 5.10
C GLU A 96 13.40 3.70 4.54
N ASP A 97 12.72 2.83 5.29
CA ASP A 97 11.43 2.24 4.97
C ASP A 97 10.24 2.98 5.60
N SER A 98 10.48 4.09 6.30
CA SER A 98 9.41 4.88 6.92
C SER A 98 8.43 5.42 5.88
N ALA A 99 7.14 5.38 6.22
CA ALA A 99 6.05 5.82 5.37
C ALA A 99 5.98 7.36 5.28
N GLU A 100 6.37 7.90 4.14
CA GLU A 100 6.35 9.33 3.85
C GLU A 100 5.29 9.68 2.79
N LEU A 101 4.52 10.73 3.06
CA LEU A 101 3.63 11.30 2.05
C LEU A 101 4.46 12.01 0.98
N GLU A 102 4.16 11.73 -0.28
CA GLU A 102 4.89 12.28 -1.41
C GLU A 102 3.96 12.70 -2.55
N HIS A 103 4.31 13.78 -3.24
CA HIS A 103 3.60 14.23 -4.43
C HIS A 103 4.26 13.67 -5.70
N GLN A 104 3.53 12.96 -6.55
CA GLN A 104 4.08 12.41 -7.80
C GLN A 104 4.61 13.51 -8.71
N THR A 105 3.85 14.60 -8.84
CA THR A 105 4.26 15.88 -9.41
C THR A 105 4.50 16.86 -8.27
N PRO A 106 5.73 17.36 -8.07
CA PRO A 106 6.04 18.28 -6.98
C PRO A 106 5.17 19.54 -6.99
N ARG A 107 4.84 20.06 -5.80
CA ARG A 107 4.10 21.33 -5.67
C ARG A 107 4.85 22.53 -6.24
N SER A 108 6.17 22.51 -6.21
CA SER A 108 7.01 23.55 -6.80
C SER A 108 6.82 23.72 -8.32
N ARG A 109 6.19 22.75 -8.99
CA ARG A 109 5.86 22.86 -10.42
C ARG A 109 4.63 23.73 -10.70
N ASP A 110 3.81 24.00 -9.69
CA ASP A 110 2.63 24.88 -9.77
C ASP A 110 1.68 24.52 -10.95
N LEU A 111 1.50 23.22 -11.21
CA LEU A 111 0.59 22.71 -12.23
C LEU A 111 -0.74 22.27 -11.58
N PRO A 112 -1.89 22.27 -12.29
CA PRO A 112 -3.17 21.82 -11.74
C PRO A 112 -3.10 20.44 -11.08
N GLU A 113 -2.38 19.50 -11.70
CA GLU A 113 -2.17 18.15 -11.18
C GLU A 113 -1.33 18.13 -9.89
N SER A 114 -0.47 19.12 -9.64
CA SER A 114 0.35 19.20 -8.42
C SER A 114 -0.50 19.29 -7.15
N TYR A 115 -1.72 19.80 -7.26
CA TYR A 115 -2.66 20.00 -6.15
C TYR A 115 -3.76 18.94 -6.07
N ALA A 116 -3.86 18.06 -7.06
CA ALA A 116 -4.88 17.01 -7.08
C ALA A 116 -4.66 15.99 -5.94
N SER A 117 -5.73 15.50 -5.33
CA SER A 117 -5.62 14.44 -4.31
C SER A 117 -5.01 13.16 -4.86
N SER A 118 -5.26 12.86 -6.15
CA SER A 118 -4.66 11.73 -6.87
C SER A 118 -3.16 11.83 -7.07
N ASN A 119 -2.57 13.01 -6.87
CA ASN A 119 -1.13 13.27 -6.94
C ASN A 119 -0.40 12.87 -5.65
N LEU A 120 -1.14 12.67 -4.55
CA LEU A 120 -0.55 12.29 -3.27
C LEU A 120 -0.47 10.77 -3.16
N VAL A 121 0.72 10.27 -2.82
CA VAL A 121 1.01 8.84 -2.63
C VAL A 121 1.81 8.65 -1.35
N VAL A 122 1.99 7.40 -0.92
CA VAL A 122 2.92 7.07 0.16
C VAL A 122 4.15 6.36 -0.40
N SER A 123 5.32 6.79 0.01
CA SER A 123 6.59 6.21 -0.42
C SER A 123 7.49 5.90 0.77
N CYS A 124 8.52 5.09 0.54
CA CYS A 124 9.58 4.95 1.52
C CYS A 124 10.52 6.15 1.42
N ARG A 125 11.14 6.52 2.55
CA ARG A 125 12.12 7.59 2.62
C ARG A 125 13.23 7.46 1.59
N THR A 126 13.72 6.24 1.29
CA THR A 126 14.76 6.05 0.25
C THR A 126 14.32 6.51 -1.14
N CYS A 127 13.06 6.27 -1.51
CA CYS A 127 12.54 6.71 -2.81
C CYS A 127 12.15 8.19 -2.81
N ASN A 128 11.78 8.74 -1.66
CA ASN A 128 11.37 10.14 -1.53
C ASN A 128 12.57 11.10 -1.45
N ASN A 129 13.56 10.75 -0.63
CA ASN A 129 14.69 11.60 -0.27
C ASN A 129 15.65 11.79 -1.46
N PRO A 130 15.93 13.03 -1.91
CA PRO A 130 16.85 13.28 -3.01
C PRO A 130 18.29 12.87 -2.72
N ALA A 131 18.66 12.60 -1.46
CA ALA A 131 19.96 12.06 -1.11
C ALA A 131 20.16 10.68 -1.77
N GLY A 132 20.94 10.64 -2.86
CA GLY A 132 21.17 9.44 -3.66
C GLY A 132 20.33 9.43 -4.94
N ASP A 133 19.61 8.33 -5.19
CA ASP A 133 18.75 8.15 -6.37
C ASP A 133 17.25 8.23 -6.02
N GLY A 134 16.89 9.06 -5.03
CA GLY A 134 15.48 9.33 -4.72
C GLY A 134 14.88 10.38 -5.66
N LYS A 135 13.56 10.51 -5.62
CA LYS A 135 12.78 11.35 -6.52
C LYS A 135 13.13 12.83 -6.35
N GLY A 136 13.02 13.36 -5.13
CA GLY A 136 13.17 14.79 -4.86
C GLY A 136 12.12 15.63 -5.59
N ASP A 137 12.58 16.70 -6.24
CA ASP A 137 11.77 17.66 -7.01
C ASP A 137 11.50 17.23 -8.46
N ARG A 138 11.77 15.97 -8.79
CA ARG A 138 11.46 15.40 -10.10
C ARG A 138 9.98 15.04 -10.21
N THR A 139 9.40 15.21 -11.40
CA THR A 139 8.15 14.55 -11.76
C THR A 139 8.34 13.03 -11.85
N LEU A 140 7.24 12.29 -12.02
CA LEU A 140 7.31 10.85 -12.18
C LEU A 140 8.15 10.44 -13.41
N GLU A 141 7.97 11.15 -14.53
CA GLU A 141 8.68 10.91 -15.79
C GLU A 141 10.16 11.23 -15.67
N GLU A 142 10.49 12.37 -15.05
CA GLU A 142 11.88 12.77 -14.78
C GLU A 142 12.56 11.77 -13.84
N TYR A 143 11.85 11.30 -12.81
CA TYR A 143 12.37 10.31 -11.89
C TYR A 143 12.60 8.96 -12.57
N ARG A 144 11.66 8.52 -13.42
CA ARG A 144 11.81 7.32 -14.24
C ARG A 144 13.03 7.42 -15.15
N ALA A 145 13.21 8.55 -15.85
CA ALA A 145 14.36 8.79 -16.71
C ALA A 145 15.68 8.76 -15.91
N HIS A 146 15.71 9.39 -14.73
CA HIS A 146 16.86 9.37 -13.84
C HIS A 146 17.25 7.95 -13.41
N LEU A 147 16.28 7.13 -12.98
CA LEU A 147 16.52 5.74 -12.60
C LEU A 147 16.96 4.88 -13.78
N LEU A 148 16.38 5.07 -14.97
CA LEU A 148 16.79 4.37 -16.19
C LEU A 148 18.25 4.70 -16.54
N GLN A 149 18.65 5.96 -16.42
CA GLN A 149 20.03 6.36 -16.71
C GLN A 149 21.03 5.83 -15.67
N ARG A 150 20.65 5.83 -14.38
CA ARG A 150 21.59 5.59 -13.26
C ARG A 150 21.63 4.14 -12.77
N ARG A 151 20.46 3.48 -12.68
CA ARG A 151 20.32 2.15 -12.08
C ARG A 151 19.97 1.06 -13.08
N HIS A 152 19.38 1.44 -14.21
CA HIS A 152 18.89 0.49 -15.20
C HIS A 152 19.33 0.84 -16.63
N PRO A 153 20.65 1.04 -16.86
CA PRO A 153 21.14 1.44 -18.17
C PRO A 153 20.76 0.39 -19.24
N GLY A 154 20.37 0.87 -20.42
CA GLY A 154 19.92 0.02 -21.53
C GLY A 154 18.47 -0.46 -21.43
N LYS A 155 17.73 -0.07 -20.39
CA LYS A 155 16.28 -0.29 -20.32
C LYS A 155 15.54 0.88 -20.99
N ALA A 156 14.50 0.57 -21.74
CA ALA A 156 13.63 1.54 -22.40
C ALA A 156 12.50 2.04 -21.49
N HIS A 157 12.16 1.28 -20.43
CA HIS A 157 11.07 1.66 -19.53
C HIS A 157 11.22 1.05 -18.13
N LEU A 158 10.65 1.72 -17.13
CA LEU A 158 10.61 1.28 -15.74
C LEU A 158 9.19 1.46 -15.19
N PHE A 159 8.58 0.37 -14.71
CA PHE A 159 7.27 0.39 -14.05
C PHE A 159 7.41 0.48 -12.54
N PHE A 160 6.72 1.45 -11.94
CA PHE A 160 6.59 1.56 -10.50
C PHE A 160 5.46 0.68 -9.96
N TYR A 161 5.55 0.30 -8.68
CA TYR A 161 4.57 -0.57 -8.04
C TYR A 161 3.16 0.03 -8.06
N GLY A 162 3.02 1.33 -7.81
CA GLY A 162 1.73 1.99 -7.77
C GLY A 162 1.08 2.12 -9.15
N GLU A 163 1.84 2.08 -10.24
CA GLU A 163 1.29 1.97 -11.60
C GLU A 163 0.71 0.58 -11.83
N TRP A 164 1.43 -0.46 -11.40
CA TRP A 164 0.91 -1.83 -11.42
C TRP A 164 -0.38 -1.95 -10.61
N LEU A 165 -0.39 -1.39 -9.40
CA LEU A 165 -1.56 -1.40 -8.54
C LEU A 165 -2.78 -0.72 -9.18
N ARG A 166 -2.57 0.40 -9.89
CA ARG A 166 -3.65 1.05 -10.67
C ARG A 166 -4.25 0.09 -11.70
N PHE A 167 -3.44 -0.68 -12.43
CA PHE A 167 -3.97 -1.66 -13.39
C PHE A 167 -4.77 -2.77 -12.70
N VAL A 168 -4.31 -3.25 -11.53
CA VAL A 168 -5.03 -4.24 -10.74
C VAL A 168 -6.37 -3.69 -10.26
N THR A 169 -6.40 -2.46 -9.73
CA THR A 169 -7.64 -1.80 -9.29
C THR A 169 -8.62 -1.60 -10.44
N LEU A 170 -8.14 -1.17 -11.62
CA LEU A 170 -8.99 -1.04 -12.82
C LEU A 170 -9.54 -2.39 -13.28
N ALA A 171 -8.78 -3.47 -13.12
CA ALA A 171 -9.27 -4.81 -13.46
C ALA A 171 -10.33 -5.29 -12.48
N ALA A 172 -10.11 -5.08 -11.18
CA ALA A 172 -11.07 -5.42 -10.13
C ALA A 172 -12.38 -4.62 -10.25
N SER A 173 -12.33 -3.37 -10.74
CA SER A 173 -13.52 -2.56 -11.01
C SER A 173 -14.21 -2.87 -12.35
N GLY A 174 -13.67 -3.79 -13.15
CA GLY A 174 -14.18 -4.13 -14.48
C GLY A 174 -13.86 -3.10 -15.58
N GLN A 175 -13.11 -2.04 -15.26
CA GLN A 175 -12.68 -1.01 -16.21
C GLN A 175 -11.50 -1.47 -17.09
N LEU A 176 -10.79 -2.53 -16.69
CA LEU A 176 -9.75 -3.19 -17.46
C LEU A 176 -10.05 -4.69 -17.57
N GLY A 177 -10.11 -5.21 -18.79
CA GLY A 177 -10.32 -6.65 -18.99
C GLY A 177 -9.16 -7.48 -18.42
N ARG A 178 -9.46 -8.65 -17.84
CA ARG A 178 -8.44 -9.58 -17.32
C ARG A 178 -7.39 -9.97 -18.37
N SER A 179 -7.79 -10.17 -19.62
CA SER A 179 -6.88 -10.44 -20.73
C SER A 179 -5.91 -9.29 -20.99
N ALA A 180 -6.35 -8.04 -20.82
CA ALA A 180 -5.49 -6.86 -20.93
C ALA A 180 -4.50 -6.81 -19.76
N LEU A 181 -4.94 -7.06 -18.51
CA LEU A 181 -4.06 -7.14 -17.35
C LEU A 181 -2.99 -8.23 -17.52
N SER A 182 -3.37 -9.43 -17.99
CA SER A 182 -2.43 -10.52 -18.27
C SER A 182 -1.42 -10.14 -19.35
N ARG A 183 -1.83 -9.43 -20.40
CA ARG A 183 -0.91 -8.93 -21.44
C ARG A 183 0.07 -7.88 -20.89
N ILE A 184 -0.40 -6.97 -20.04
CA ILE A 184 0.47 -5.99 -19.36
C ILE A 184 1.50 -6.72 -18.51
N ALA A 185 1.07 -7.65 -17.65
CA ALA A 185 1.97 -8.45 -16.83
C ALA A 185 3.00 -9.20 -17.69
N PHE A 186 2.54 -9.98 -18.67
CA PHE A 186 3.40 -10.76 -19.57
C PHE A 186 4.43 -9.89 -20.30
N ASN A 187 4.02 -8.74 -20.85
CA ASN A 187 4.92 -7.81 -21.51
C ASN A 187 5.95 -7.20 -20.56
N SER A 188 5.60 -6.98 -19.29
CA SER A 188 6.56 -6.51 -18.28
C SER A 188 7.59 -7.56 -17.91
N PHE A 189 7.27 -8.86 -18.03
CA PHE A 189 8.17 -9.98 -17.75
C PHE A 189 9.08 -10.34 -18.92
N LEU A 190 8.54 -10.45 -20.13
CA LEU A 190 9.27 -11.02 -21.27
C LEU A 190 10.15 -10.03 -22.04
N HIS A 191 9.96 -8.74 -21.83
CA HIS A 191 10.75 -7.73 -22.51
C HIS A 191 11.91 -7.30 -21.63
N PRO A 192 13.13 -7.83 -21.84
CA PRO A 192 14.29 -7.49 -21.01
C PRO A 192 14.62 -5.99 -21.05
N GLN A 193 14.18 -5.26 -22.08
CA GLN A 193 14.29 -3.80 -22.16
C GLN A 193 13.34 -3.05 -21.23
N ARG A 194 12.34 -3.70 -20.63
CA ARG A 194 11.48 -3.12 -19.59
C ARG A 194 11.95 -3.63 -18.23
N ALA A 195 11.95 -2.76 -17.23
CA ALA A 195 12.31 -3.09 -15.86
C ALA A 195 11.14 -2.86 -14.91
N LEU A 196 11.11 -3.62 -13.83
CA LEU A 196 10.25 -3.37 -12.68
C LEU A 196 11.08 -2.68 -11.61
N ALA A 197 10.55 -1.62 -11.01
CA ALA A 197 11.16 -0.99 -9.82
C ALA A 197 10.92 -1.82 -8.53
N PHE A 198 10.17 -2.92 -8.65
CA PHE A 198 9.69 -3.74 -7.56
C PHE A 198 9.82 -5.22 -7.92
N THR A 199 9.71 -6.11 -6.93
CA THR A 199 9.98 -7.53 -7.16
C THR A 199 8.86 -8.19 -7.97
N PRO A 200 9.17 -9.11 -8.90
CA PRO A 200 8.16 -9.68 -9.78
C PRO A 200 7.09 -10.52 -9.05
N GLU A 201 7.37 -10.99 -7.84
CA GLU A 201 6.42 -11.72 -6.99
C GLU A 201 5.19 -10.88 -6.66
N LEU A 202 5.31 -9.55 -6.58
CA LEU A 202 4.19 -8.65 -6.33
C LEU A 202 3.20 -8.58 -7.50
N LEU A 203 3.68 -8.75 -8.74
CA LEU A 203 2.79 -8.91 -9.91
C LEU A 203 1.95 -10.18 -9.77
N TRP A 204 2.61 -11.30 -9.45
CA TRP A 204 1.94 -12.59 -9.32
C TRP A 204 0.99 -12.68 -8.14
N ALA A 205 1.35 -12.07 -7.00
CA ALA A 205 0.50 -12.04 -5.82
C ALA A 205 -0.84 -11.34 -6.11
N ALA A 206 -0.81 -10.22 -6.83
CA ALA A 206 -2.01 -9.49 -7.22
C ALA A 206 -2.91 -10.31 -8.17
N LEU A 207 -2.33 -11.13 -9.05
CA LEU A 207 -3.08 -12.01 -9.95
C LEU A 207 -3.65 -13.25 -9.25
N LYS A 208 -3.04 -13.69 -8.14
CA LYS A 208 -3.46 -14.88 -7.37
C LYS A 208 -4.53 -14.58 -6.31
N GLY A 209 -4.64 -13.34 -5.85
CA GLY A 209 -5.55 -12.90 -4.78
C GLY A 209 -7.06 -13.00 -5.08
N GLU A 210 -7.47 -13.44 -6.28
CA GLU A 210 -8.88 -13.56 -6.68
C GLU A 210 -9.40 -15.01 -6.76
N LYS A 211 -8.64 -16.01 -6.30
CA LYS A 211 -9.23 -17.33 -6.06
C LYS A 211 -9.97 -17.31 -4.72
N GLN A 212 -11.22 -16.84 -4.77
CA GLN A 212 -12.25 -17.15 -3.77
C GLN A 212 -12.45 -18.67 -3.68
#